data_AF-A0A2V8X9P3-F1
#
_entry.id   AF-A0A2V8X9P3-F1
#
_cell.length_a   1.000
_cell.length_b   1.000
_cell.length_c   1.000
_cell.angle_alpha   90.00
_cell.angle_beta   90.00
_cell.angle_gamma   90.00
#
_symmetry.space_group_name_H-M   'P 1'
#
loop_
_entity.id
_entity.type
_entity.pdbx_description
1 polymer ?
#
loop_
_entity_poly.entity_id
_entity_poly.type
_entity_poly.pdbx_seq_one_letter_code
_entity_poly.pdbx_strand_id
1 'polypeptide(L)'
;MDRFEEFGKRIDEEIARLKRINNFEDFGRRVDEELTRVKSFVKEEVAPETEKRAAQFLREVSEKLAEAAGWIEARQAARNAQNPQNPRNPSSS
;
A
#
# COMPACT_ATOMS: atom_id res chain seq x y z
N MET A 1 22.12 1.68 -15.85
CA MET A 1 21.26 1.35 -14.69
C MET A 1 19.85 1.21 -15.22
N ASP A 2 19.20 0.09 -14.91
CA ASP A 2 17.92 -0.28 -15.52
C ASP A 2 16.79 0.62 -14.99
N ARG A 3 15.95 1.14 -15.89
CA ARG A 3 14.80 2.02 -15.58
C ARG A 3 13.83 1.42 -14.55
N PHE A 4 13.80 0.10 -14.42
CA PHE A 4 13.02 -0.61 -13.41
C PHE A 4 13.58 -0.46 -12.00
N GLU A 5 14.90 -0.42 -11.82
CA GLU A 5 15.51 -0.14 -10.51
C GLU A 5 15.23 1.30 -10.07
N GLU A 6 15.17 2.23 -11.03
CA GLU A 6 14.87 3.63 -10.80
C GLU A 6 13.41 3.82 -10.36
N PHE A 7 12.49 3.10 -10.98
CA PHE A 7 11.08 3.06 -10.56
C PHE A 7 10.92 2.45 -9.16
N GLY A 8 11.61 1.33 -8.88
CA GLY A 8 11.60 0.70 -7.56
C GLY A 8 12.09 1.63 -6.45
N LYS A 9 13.21 2.31 -6.66
CA LYS A 9 13.74 3.31 -5.72
C LYS A 9 12.78 4.47 -5.49
N ARG A 10 12.12 4.95 -6.55
CA ARG A 10 11.16 6.06 -6.46
C ARG A 10 9.90 5.67 -5.69
N ILE A 11 9.42 4.43 -5.85
CA ILE A 11 8.31 3.87 -5.07
C ILE A 11 8.70 3.77 -3.59
N ASP A 12 9.89 3.25 -3.27
CA ASP A 12 10.35 3.12 -1.89
C ASP A 12 10.49 4.49 -1.20
N GLU A 13 10.98 5.50 -1.91
CA GLU A 13 11.07 6.88 -1.42
C GLU A 13 9.69 7.52 -1.18
N GLU A 14 8.73 7.31 -2.08
CA GLU A 14 7.37 7.80 -1.93
C GLU A 14 6.63 7.08 -0.79
N ILE A 15 6.85 5.76 -0.60
CA ILE A 15 6.34 5.02 0.57
C ILE A 15 6.95 5.57 1.87
N ALA A 16 8.25 5.91 1.88
CA ALA A 16 8.90 6.52 3.04
C ALA A 16 8.38 7.95 3.33
N ARG A 17 7.94 8.69 2.32
CA ARG A 17 7.23 9.98 2.48
C ARG A 17 5.80 9.80 2.97
N LEU A 18 5.08 8.80 2.46
CA LEU A 18 3.73 8.46 2.88
C LEU A 18 3.70 8.10 4.38
N LYS A 19 4.74 7.41 4.90
CA LYS A 19 4.91 7.16 6.35
C LYS A 19 5.03 8.43 7.22
N ARG A 20 5.29 9.60 6.63
CA ARG A 20 5.41 10.90 7.34
C ARG A 20 4.15 11.77 7.23
N ILE A 21 3.13 11.36 6.47
CA ILE A 21 1.88 12.11 6.34
C ILE A 21 1.00 11.83 7.56
N ASN A 22 0.64 12.88 8.29
CA ASN A 22 -0.19 12.81 9.49
C ASN A 22 -1.71 12.75 9.19
N ASN A 23 -2.12 12.79 7.92
CA ASN A 23 -3.52 12.78 7.48
C ASN A 23 -3.79 11.63 6.49
N PHE A 24 -4.69 10.72 6.87
CA PHE A 24 -5.12 9.58 6.05
C PHE A 24 -5.77 10.01 4.72
N GLU A 25 -6.37 11.20 4.69
CA GLU A 25 -7.03 11.74 3.49
C GLU A 25 -6.00 12.16 2.42
N ASP A 26 -4.90 12.79 2.84
CA ASP A 26 -3.79 13.15 1.94
C ASP A 26 -3.02 11.91 1.47
N PHE A 27 -2.92 10.89 2.33
CA PHE A 27 -2.40 9.58 1.95
C PHE A 27 -3.28 8.93 0.87
N GLY A 28 -4.60 8.86 1.09
CA GLY A 28 -5.55 8.30 0.14
C GLY A 28 -5.50 9.01 -1.21
N ARG A 29 -5.46 10.35 -1.22
CA ARG A 29 -5.35 11.15 -2.44
C ARG A 29 -4.07 10.86 -3.22
N ARG A 30 -2.92 10.77 -2.56
CA ARG A 30 -1.65 10.42 -3.22
C ARG A 30 -1.65 9.01 -3.79
N VAL A 31 -2.23 8.05 -3.06
CA VAL A 31 -2.36 6.67 -3.56
C VAL A 31 -3.22 6.64 -4.84
N ASP A 32 -4.34 7.36 -4.86
CA ASP A 32 -5.20 7.46 -6.04
C ASP A 32 -4.52 8.14 -7.23
N GLU A 33 -3.76 9.22 -6.99
CA GLU A 33 -2.97 9.90 -8.03
C GLU A 33 -1.92 8.98 -8.64
N GLU A 34 -1.18 8.23 -7.82
CA GLU A 34 -0.17 7.29 -8.31
C GLU A 34 -0.79 6.07 -8.99
N LEU A 35 -1.94 5.55 -8.51
CA LEU A 35 -2.70 4.50 -9.20
C LEU A 35 -3.18 4.96 -10.58
N THR A 36 -3.59 6.22 -10.70
CA THR A 36 -3.98 6.81 -11.98
C THR A 36 -2.80 6.86 -12.94
N ARG A 37 -1.61 7.23 -12.46
CA ARG A 37 -0.37 7.23 -13.28
C ARG A 37 0.03 5.84 -13.71
N VAL A 38 -0.08 4.85 -12.84
CA VAL A 38 0.16 3.44 -13.17
C VAL A 38 -0.79 2.97 -14.27
N LYS A 39 -2.07 3.35 -14.20
CA LYS A 39 -3.06 3.03 -15.24
C LYS A 39 -2.73 3.67 -16.58
N SER A 40 -2.27 4.92 -16.60
CA SER A 40 -1.82 5.59 -17.83
C SER A 40 -0.58 4.91 -18.40
N PHE A 41 0.43 4.61 -17.57
CA PHE A 41 1.64 3.90 -17.99
C PHE A 41 1.32 2.54 -18.62
N VAL A 42 0.41 1.76 -18.01
CA VAL A 42 -0.02 0.46 -18.55
C VAL A 42 -0.78 0.58 -19.87
N LYS A 43 -1.50 1.68 -20.09
CA LYS A 43 -2.26 1.88 -21.33
C LYS A 43 -1.45 2.46 -22.47
N GLU A 44 -0.50 3.34 -22.17
CA GLU A 44 0.17 4.18 -23.16
C GLU A 44 1.59 3.69 -23.46
N GLU A 45 2.27 3.08 -22.47
CA GLU A 45 3.71 2.79 -22.58
C GLU A 45 4.05 1.30 -22.45
N VAL A 46 3.12 0.45 -22.01
CA VAL A 46 3.35 -1.00 -21.98
C VAL A 46 3.15 -1.56 -23.38
N ALA A 47 4.25 -1.93 -24.01
CA ALA A 47 4.23 -2.66 -25.26
C ALA A 47 3.60 -4.06 -25.05
N PRO A 48 2.90 -4.63 -26.06
CA PRO A 48 2.22 -5.93 -25.96
C PRO A 48 3.11 -7.05 -25.40
N GLU A 49 4.40 -7.02 -25.73
CA GLU A 49 5.40 -8.01 -25.30
C GLU A 49 5.70 -7.95 -23.79
N THR A 50 5.36 -6.84 -23.13
CA THR A 50 5.65 -6.57 -21.71
C THR A 50 4.42 -6.59 -20.81
N GLU A 51 3.20 -6.68 -21.37
CA GLU A 51 1.93 -6.71 -20.64
C GLU A 51 1.88 -7.79 -19.55
N LYS A 52 2.36 -9.00 -19.86
CA LYS A 52 2.38 -10.11 -18.90
C LYS A 52 3.26 -9.81 -17.69
N ARG A 53 4.42 -9.18 -17.90
CA ARG A 53 5.36 -8.81 -16.83
C ARG A 53 4.82 -7.63 -16.02
N ALA A 54 4.20 -6.65 -16.68
CA ALA A 54 3.52 -5.54 -15.99
C ALA A 54 2.38 -6.05 -15.10
N ALA A 55 1.55 -6.98 -15.61
CA ALA A 55 0.48 -7.59 -14.82
C ALA A 55 1.01 -8.39 -13.62
N GLN A 56 2.12 -9.12 -13.77
CA GLN A 56 2.76 -9.84 -12.66
C GLN A 56 3.28 -8.87 -11.59
N PHE A 57 4.00 -7.83 -12.01
CA PHE A 57 4.50 -6.79 -11.11
C PHE A 57 3.39 -6.12 -10.30
N LEU A 58 2.26 -5.78 -10.94
CA LEU A 58 1.11 -5.19 -10.24
C LEU A 58 0.51 -6.13 -9.19
N ARG A 59 0.49 -7.44 -9.45
CA ARG A 59 0.03 -8.43 -8.46
C ARG A 59 0.98 -8.49 -7.26
N GLU A 60 2.29 -8.51 -7.50
CA GLU A 60 3.29 -8.51 -6.42
C GLU A 60 3.19 -7.24 -5.55
N VAL A 61 2.97 -6.07 -6.16
CA VAL A 61 2.76 -4.83 -5.42
C VAL A 61 1.47 -4.90 -4.59
N SER A 62 0.38 -5.44 -5.15
CA SER A 62 -0.87 -5.64 -4.42
C SER A 62 -0.71 -6.53 -3.20
N GLU A 63 0.09 -7.60 -3.29
CA GLU A 63 0.38 -8.49 -2.17
C GLU A 63 1.13 -7.76 -1.04
N LYS A 64 2.14 -6.94 -1.38
CA LYS A 64 2.87 -6.13 -0.39
C LYS A 64 1.98 -5.11 0.32
N LEU A 65 1.03 -4.50 -0.40
CA LEU A 65 0.05 -3.59 0.19
C LEU A 65 -0.91 -4.34 1.13
N ALA A 66 -1.35 -5.54 0.74
CA ALA A 66 -2.20 -6.39 1.57
C ALA A 66 -1.48 -6.84 2.85
N GLU A 67 -0.21 -7.22 2.75
CA GLU A 67 0.62 -7.50 3.92
C GLU A 67 0.66 -6.27 4.84
N ALA A 68 1.03 -5.10 4.32
CA ALA A 68 1.11 -3.87 5.12
C ALA A 68 -0.21 -3.54 5.85
N ALA A 69 -1.36 -3.77 5.22
CA ALA A 69 -2.67 -3.64 5.85
C ALA A 69 -2.82 -4.63 7.02
N GLY A 70 -2.46 -5.90 6.82
CA GLY A 70 -2.48 -6.92 7.87
C GLY A 70 -1.62 -6.58 9.09
N TRP A 71 -0.46 -5.94 8.91
CA TRP A 71 0.36 -5.44 10.02
C TRP A 71 -0.37 -4.36 10.85
N ILE A 72 -1.13 -3.48 10.19
CA ILE A 72 -1.91 -2.43 10.85
C ILE A 72 -3.08 -3.05 11.63
N GLU A 73 -3.80 -3.99 11.04
CA GLU A 73 -4.89 -4.73 11.66
C GLU A 73 -4.41 -5.50 12.89
N ALA A 74 -3.29 -6.23 12.79
CA ALA A 74 -2.69 -6.95 13.91
C ALA A 74 -2.31 -5.99 15.05
N ARG A 75 -1.75 -4.82 14.73
CA ARG A 75 -1.43 -3.79 15.72
C ARG A 75 -2.68 -3.21 16.39
N GLN A 76 -3.76 -3.02 15.65
CA GLN A 76 -5.04 -2.57 16.19
C GLN A 76 -5.63 -3.63 17.14
N ALA A 77 -5.63 -4.91 16.72
CA ALA A 77 -6.09 -6.02 17.54
C ALA A 77 -5.30 -6.15 18.85
N ALA A 78 -3.96 -6.05 18.79
CA ALA A 78 -3.10 -6.09 19.97
C ALA A 78 -3.36 -4.93 20.94
N ARG A 79 -3.59 -3.71 20.43
CA ARG A 79 -3.97 -2.54 21.25
C ARG A 79 -5.33 -2.72 21.92
N ASN A 80 -6.31 -3.26 21.18
CA ASN A 80 -7.64 -3.53 21.73
C ASN A 80 -7.61 -4.60 22.83
N ALA A 81 -6.75 -5.62 22.69
CA ALA A 81 -6.56 -6.66 23.71
C ALA A 81 -5.89 -6.14 25.00
N GLN A 82 -5.07 -5.09 24.91
CA GLN A 82 -4.35 -4.49 26.04
C GLN A 82 -5.17 -3.44 26.81
N ASN A 83 -6.35 -3.04 26.34
CA ASN A 83 -7.18 -2.04 27.01
C ASN A 83 -8.45 -2.66 27.63
N PRO A 84 -8.40 -3.12 28.90
CA PRO A 84 -9.53 -3.79 29.58
C PRO A 84 -10.72 -2.88 29.92
N GLN A 85 -10.65 -1.56 29.65
CA GLN A 85 -11.74 -0.61 29.91
C GLN A 85 -12.64 -0.32 28.69
N ASN A 86 -12.51 -1.05 27.60
CA ASN A 86 -13.42 -0.90 26.45
C ASN A 86 -14.82 -1.48 26.78
N PRO A 87 -15.91 -0.68 26.83
CA PRO A 87 -17.23 -1.14 27.27
C PRO A 87 -17.91 -2.18 26.35
N ARG A 88 -17.28 -2.56 25.24
CA ARG A 88 -17.79 -3.53 24.26
C ARG A 88 -17.27 -4.95 24.45
N ASN A 89 -16.55 -5.23 25.54
CA ASN A 89 -16.10 -6.59 25.84
C ASN A 89 -17.11 -7.27 26.80
N PRO A 90 -17.94 -8.22 26.35
CA PRO A 90 -18.93 -8.87 27.21
C PRO A 90 -18.32 -9.96 28.11
N SER A 91 -17.01 -10.11 28.14
CA SER A 91 -16.32 -11.17 28.90
C SER A 91 -16.02 -10.73 30.33
N SER A 92 -17.06 -10.46 31.11
CA SER A 92 -17.02 -10.46 32.57
C SER A 92 -18.42 -10.71 33.11
N SER A 93 -18.83 -11.97 33.11
CA SER A 93 -19.85 -12.55 34.00
C SER A 93 -19.67 -14.07 34.01
#